data_AF-A0A6L9Z0J2-F1
#
_entry.id   AF-A0A6L9Z0J2-F1
#
_cell.length_a   1.000
_cell.length_b   1.000
_cell.length_c   1.000
_cell.angle_alpha   90.00
_cell.angle_beta   90.00
_cell.angle_gamma   90.00
#
_symmetry.space_group_name_H-M   'P 1'
#
loop_
_entity.id
_entity.type
_entity.pdbx_description
1 polymer ?
#
loop_
_entity_poly.entity_id
_entity_poly.type
_entity_poly.pdbx_seq_one_letter_code
_entity_poly.pdbx_strand_id
1 'polypeptide(L)' 'MVSALGGTMLVTVAGAIGLSVANKEVPDILVGIGTGSLGSLAGLLAPAPSRD' A
#
# COMPACT_ATOMS: atom_id res chain seq x y z
N MET A 1 -5.28 14.24 0.83
CA MET A 1 -4.60 13.25 1.70
C MET A 1 -4.54 11.87 1.04
N VAL A 2 -5.63 11.37 0.47
CA VAL A 2 -5.68 10.07 -0.25
C VAL A 2 -4.70 9.99 -1.44
N SER A 3 -4.44 11.09 -2.16
CA SER A 3 -3.48 11.11 -3.27
C SER A 3 -2.03 10.86 -2.85
N ALA A 4 -1.64 11.24 -1.62
CA ALA A 4 -0.31 10.96 -1.09
C ALA A 4 -0.17 9.45 -0.78
N LEU A 5 -1.21 8.84 -0.21
CA LEU A 5 -1.27 7.39 0.05
C LEU A 5 -1.29 6.56 -1.25
N GLY A 6 -2.07 7.01 -2.24
CA GLY A 6 -2.08 6.40 -3.57
C GLY A 6 -0.72 6.51 -4.26
N GLY A 7 -0.04 7.66 -4.13
CA GLY A 7 1.31 7.87 -4.63
C GLY A 7 2.34 6.96 -3.96
N THR A 8 2.31 6.84 -2.62
CA THR A 8 3.19 5.90 -1.90
C THR A 8 2.92 4.46 -2.30
N MET A 9 1.66 4.07 -2.47
CA MET A 9 1.32 2.71 -2.92
C MET A 9 1.84 2.44 -4.33
N LEU A 10 1.68 3.38 -5.27
CA LEU A 10 2.22 3.27 -6.62
C LEU A 10 3.75 3.13 -6.62
N VAL A 11 4.44 3.92 -5.81
CA VAL A 11 5.91 3.85 -5.68
C VAL A 11 6.35 2.54 -5.04
N THR A 12 5.66 2.06 -4.00
CA THR A 12 5.95 0.76 -3.36
C THR A 12 5.74 -0.40 -4.33
N VAL A 13 4.64 -0.40 -5.09
CA VAL A 13 4.37 -1.44 -6.10
C VAL A 13 5.38 -1.38 -7.24
N ALA A 14 5.68 -0.19 -7.77
CA ALA A 14 6.68 -0.02 -8.82
C ALA A 14 8.09 -0.45 -8.37
N GLY A 15 8.46 -0.12 -7.12
CA GLY A 15 9.72 -0.56 -6.51
C GLY A 15 9.78 -2.07 -6.30
N ALA A 16 8.68 -2.69 -5.86
CA ALA A 16 8.59 -4.14 -5.68
C ALA A 16 8.69 -4.89 -7.03
N ILE A 17 8.02 -4.39 -8.07
CA ILE A 17 8.12 -4.93 -9.43
C ILE A 17 9.56 -4.81 -9.94
N GLY A 18 10.21 -3.65 -9.76
CA GLY A 18 11.60 -3.44 -10.13
C GLY A 18 12.57 -4.40 -9.43
N LEU A 19 12.37 -4.65 -8.13
CA LEU A 19 13.18 -5.61 -7.36
C LEU A 19 12.93 -7.06 -7.80
N SER A 20 11.68 -7.40 -8.10
CA SER A 20 11.28 -8.73 -8.59
C SER A 20 11.88 -9.02 -9.96
N VAL A 21 11.91 -8.04 -10.87
CA VAL A 21 12.58 -8.15 -12.19
C VAL A 21 14.10 -8.32 -12.03
N ALA A 22 14.70 -7.74 -10.99
CA ALA A 22 16.11 -7.92 -10.65
C ALA A 22 16.43 -9.27 -9.95
N ASN A 23 15.46 -10.19 -9.84
CA ASN A 23 15.58 -11.48 -9.17
C ASN A 23 16.06 -11.37 -7.70
N LYS A 24 15.79 -10.23 -7.08
CA LYS A 24 16.21 -9.91 -5.72
C LYS A 24 15.01 -10.03 -4.80
N GLU A 25 15.20 -10.66 -3.65
CA GLU A 25 14.14 -10.82 -2.66
C GLU A 25 13.51 -9.46 -2.33
N VAL A 26 12.19 -9.39 -2.43
CA VAL A 26 11.43 -8.19 -2.06
C VAL A 26 11.47 -8.09 -0.54
N PRO A 27 12.09 -7.06 0.05
CA PRO A 27 12.25 -6.97 1.49
C PRO A 27 10.88 -6.83 2.16
N ASP A 28 10.68 -7.50 3.30
CA ASP A 28 9.43 -7.49 4.07
C ASP A 28 8.97 -6.07 4.44
N ILE A 29 9.90 -5.12 4.56
CA ILE A 29 9.61 -3.70 4.78
C ILE A 29 8.74 -3.13 3.64
N LEU A 30 9.01 -3.50 2.38
CA LEU A 30 8.25 -3.02 1.22
C LEU A 30 6.83 -3.60 1.22
N VAL A 31 6.70 -4.86 1.60
CA VAL A 31 5.41 -5.56 1.76
C VAL A 31 4.60 -4.94 2.91
N GLY A 32 5.25 -4.62 4.03
CA GLY A 32 4.66 -3.96 5.19
C GLY A 32 4.15 -2.56 4.88
N ILE A 33 4.91 -1.77 4.10
CA ILE A 33 4.46 -0.43 3.65
C ILE A 33 3.26 -0.55 2.70
N GLY A 34 3.29 -1.50 1.77
CA GLY A 34 2.18 -1.73 0.83
C GLY A 34 0.89 -2.14 1.53
N THR A 35 0.97 -3.11 2.45
CA THR A 35 -0.17 -3.59 3.25
C THR A 35 -0.69 -2.55 4.22
N GLY A 36 0.19 -1.77 4.88
CA GLY A 36 -0.21 -0.66 5.74
C GLY A 36 -0.93 0.46 4.97
N SER A 37 -0.46 0.79 3.77
CA SER A 37 -1.10 1.78 2.89
C SER A 37 -2.48 1.29 2.42
N LEU A 38 -2.59 0.01 2.04
CA LEU A 38 -3.85 -0.64 1.69
C LEU A 38 -4.83 -0.71 2.86
N GLY A 39 -4.36 -1.06 4.06
CA GLY A 39 -5.17 -1.10 5.28
C GLY A 39 -5.68 0.29 5.67
N SER A 40 -4.86 1.33 5.51
CA SER A 40 -5.30 2.71 5.70
C SER A 40 -6.34 3.15 4.66
N LEU A 41 -6.16 2.79 3.39
CA LEU A 41 -7.16 3.04 2.34
C LEU A 41 -8.46 2.29 2.64
N ALA A 42 -8.38 1.02 3.02
CA ALA A 42 -9.53 0.21 3.40
C ALA A 42 -10.24 0.78 4.63
N GLY A 43 -9.51 1.31 5.62
CA GLY A 43 -10.10 1.98 6.78
C GLY A 43 -10.77 3.31 6.45
N LEU A 44 -10.25 4.05 5.46
CA LEU A 44 -10.86 5.29 4.97
C LEU A 44 -12.09 5.05 4.08
N LEU A 45 -12.12 3.94 3.34
CA LEU A 45 -13.24 3.51 2.51
C LEU A 45 -14.21 2.56 3.24
N ALA A 46 -13.87 2.11 4.45
CA ALA A 46 -14.74 1.26 5.24
C ALA A 46 -16.05 2.02 5.47
N PRO A 47 -17.21 1.38 5.25
CA PRO A 47 -18.50 2.02 5.47
C PRO A 47 -18.52 2.56 6.89
N ALA A 48 -18.76 3.88 7.01
CA ALA A 48 -18.88 4.51 8.31
C ALA A 48 -19.96 3.76 9.10
N PRO A 49 -19.75 3.48 10.41
CA PRO A 49 -20.74 2.78 11.20
C PRO A 49 -22.05 3.57 11.13
N SER A 50 -23.05 3.00 10.45
CA SER A 50 -24.42 3.46 10.53
C SER A 50 -24.81 3.38 12.00
N ARG A 51 -24.80 4.54 12.67
CA ARG A 51 -25.44 4.71 13.97
C ARG A 51 -26.95 4.65 13.69
N ASP A 52 -27.52 3.49 13.91
CA ASP A 52 -28.90 3.37 14.39
C ASP A 52 -28.89 3.49 15.91
#